data_AF-A0A4Q5TEH8-F1
#
_entry.id   AF-A0A4Q5TEH8-F1
#
_cell.length_a   1.000
_cell.length_b   1.000
_cell.length_c   1.000
_cell.angle_alpha   90.00
_cell.angle_beta   90.00
_cell.angle_gamma   90.00
#
_symmetry.space_group_name_H-M   'P 1'
#
loop_
_entity.id
_entity.type
_entity.pdbx_description
1 polymer ?
#
loop_
_entity_poly.entity_id
_entity_poly.type
_entity_poly.pdbx_seq_one_letter_code
_entity_poly.pdbx_strand_id
1 'polypeptide(L)'
;MQIELHDAQSYSYNLSSGTMTIHFNDKPDSIVKFTLTESESRKIIDKYHSLNLDEIKNKEEIQDSCFMMPTMPITVKVISKLNRQEFNYSEGCGSTTKVKKRKAEHAHEFIVFINRILNSKAEIQINKISDIFYL
;
A
#
# COMPACT_ATOMS: atom_id res chain seq x y z
N MET A 1 10.36 10.54 5.68
CA MET A 1 9.91 9.77 4.50
C MET A 1 8.41 9.65 4.61
N GLN A 2 7.69 9.90 3.53
CA GLN A 2 6.24 9.78 3.46
C GLN A 2 5.90 8.55 2.62
N ILE A 3 5.02 7.70 3.15
CA ILE A 3 4.53 6.51 2.47
C ILE A 3 3.01 6.65 2.36
N GLU A 4 2.50 6.44 1.15
CA GLU A 4 1.08 6.36 0.88
C GLU A 4 0.74 5.01 0.26
N LEU A 5 -0.36 4.44 0.70
CA LEU A 5 -0.90 3.19 0.17
C LEU A 5 -2.29 3.48 -0.39
N HIS A 6 -2.51 3.19 -1.67
CA HIS A 6 -3.79 3.34 -2.34
C HIS A 6 -4.29 1.94 -2.69
N ASP A 7 -5.44 1.57 -2.12
CA ASP A 7 -6.08 0.29 -2.33
C ASP A 7 -7.27 0.45 -3.27
N ALA A 8 -7.10 -0.05 -4.51
CA ALA A 8 -8.20 -0.46 -5.38
C ALA A 8 -9.38 0.53 -5.52
N GLN A 9 -9.08 1.84 -5.51
CA GLN A 9 -10.02 2.98 -5.57
C GLN A 9 -10.86 3.26 -4.32
N SER A 10 -10.97 2.34 -3.36
CA SER A 10 -11.85 2.49 -2.20
C SER A 10 -11.19 3.22 -1.03
N TYR A 11 -9.87 3.06 -0.88
CA TYR A 11 -9.15 3.63 0.27
C TYR A 11 -7.79 4.20 -0.13
N SER A 12 -7.42 5.31 0.48
CA SER A 12 -6.03 5.79 0.48
C SER A 12 -5.55 6.07 1.89
N TYR A 13 -4.32 5.66 2.18
CA TYR A 13 -3.69 5.79 3.49
C TYR A 13 -2.45 6.64 3.37
N ASN A 14 -2.43 7.81 4.01
CA ASN A 14 -1.22 8.58 4.21
C ASN A 14 -0.64 8.26 5.59
N LEU A 15 0.43 7.46 5.61
CA LEU A 15 1.07 7.02 6.85
C LEU A 15 1.85 8.16 7.53
N SER A 16 2.25 9.19 6.79
CA SER A 16 2.98 10.33 7.36
C SER A 16 2.05 11.29 8.10
N SER A 17 0.84 11.50 7.59
CA SER A 17 -0.15 12.38 8.22
C SER A 17 -1.15 11.63 9.11
N GLY A 18 -1.11 10.29 9.11
CA GLY A 18 -2.05 9.46 9.88
C GLY A 18 -3.48 9.63 9.38
N THR A 19 -3.68 9.54 8.06
CA THR A 19 -4.97 9.84 7.44
C THR A 19 -5.39 8.70 6.52
N MET A 20 -6.59 8.18 6.72
CA MET A 20 -7.27 7.28 5.80
C MET A 20 -8.37 8.07 5.10
N THR A 21 -8.33 8.10 3.78
CA THR A 21 -9.43 8.60 2.95
C THR A 21 -10.24 7.39 2.48
N ILE A 22 -11.54 7.43 2.72
CA ILE A 22 -12.50 6.46 2.19
C ILE A 22 -13.16 7.16 1.01
N HIS A 23 -12.98 6.58 -0.16
CA HIS A 23 -13.59 7.04 -1.38
C HIS A 23 -14.97 6.40 -1.53
N PHE A 24 -15.90 7.19 -2.09
CA PHE A 24 -17.26 6.79 -2.35
C PHE A 24 -17.66 7.20 -3.76
N ASN A 25 -18.60 6.47 -4.36
CA ASN A 25 -19.06 6.79 -5.72
C ASN A 25 -20.01 8.00 -5.73
N ASP A 26 -20.97 8.03 -4.81
CA ASP A 26 -22.12 8.94 -4.87
C ASP A 26 -22.08 10.04 -3.79
N LYS A 27 -21.00 10.10 -3.00
CA LYS A 27 -20.83 11.09 -1.93
C LYS A 27 -19.37 11.52 -1.79
N PRO A 28 -19.10 12.66 -1.11
CA PRO A 28 -17.74 13.12 -0.89
C PRO A 28 -16.92 12.11 -0.08
N ASP A 29 -15.61 12.13 -0.30
CA ASP A 29 -14.64 11.37 0.48
C ASP A 29 -14.82 11.59 1.98
N SER A 30 -14.72 10.49 2.76
CA SER A 30 -14.63 10.58 4.22
C SER A 30 -13.18 10.48 4.66
N ILE A 31 -12.77 11.38 5.56
CA ILE A 31 -11.42 11.45 6.08
C ILE A 31 -11.42 10.96 7.53
N VAL A 32 -10.70 9.88 7.78
CA VAL A 32 -10.50 9.30 9.11
C VAL A 32 -9.06 9.54 9.53
N LYS A 33 -8.88 10.20 10.67
CA LYS A 33 -7.55 10.36 11.28
C LYS A 33 -7.24 9.16 12.16
N PHE A 34 -6.02 8.66 12.07
CA PHE A 34 -5.47 7.63 12.93
C PHE A 34 -4.07 8.02 13.38
N THR A 35 -3.63 7.48 14.52
CA THR A 35 -2.31 7.80 15.06
C THR A 35 -1.35 6.62 14.88
N LEU A 36 -0.23 6.88 14.23
CA LEU A 36 0.95 6.02 14.32
C LEU A 36 1.83 6.49 15.46
N THR A 37 2.21 5.57 16.32
CA THR A 37 3.28 5.82 17.29
C THR A 37 4.60 5.99 16.58
N GLU A 38 5.55 6.70 17.20
CA GLU A 38 6.89 6.86 16.64
C GLU A 38 7.57 5.50 16.38
N SER A 39 7.33 4.51 17.24
CA SER A 39 7.84 3.15 17.06
C SER A 39 7.27 2.47 15.81
N GLU A 40 5.97 2.61 15.53
CA GLU A 40 5.35 2.05 14.33
C GLU A 40 5.87 2.72 13.06
N SER A 41 5.96 4.06 13.08
CA SER A 41 6.50 4.83 11.95
C SER A 41 7.94 4.41 11.63
N ARG A 42 8.79 4.25 12.65
CA ARG A 42 10.16 3.75 12.46
C ARG A 42 10.16 2.33 11.90
N LYS A 43 9.36 1.41 12.46
CA LYS A 43 9.28 0.03 11.97
C LYS A 43 8.83 -0.06 10.51
N ILE A 44 7.92 0.80 10.06
CA ILE A 44 7.50 0.86 8.64
C ILE A 44 8.68 1.27 7.76
N ILE A 45 9.42 2.31 8.16
CA ILE A 45 10.62 2.79 7.45
C ILE A 45 11.69 1.69 7.41
N ASP A 46 11.99 1.09 8.56
CA ASP A 46 13.00 0.03 8.67
C ASP A 46 12.60 -1.18 7.82
N LYS A 47 11.31 -1.55 7.82
CA LYS A 47 10.80 -2.67 7.01
C LYS A 47 10.96 -2.38 5.52
N TYR A 48 10.66 -1.16 5.07
CA TYR A 48 10.84 -0.74 3.68
C TYR A 48 12.30 -0.92 3.21
N HIS A 49 13.26 -0.45 4.00
CA HIS A 49 14.69 -0.61 3.68
C HIS A 49 15.17 -2.06 3.81
N SER A 50 14.69 -2.81 4.82
CA SER A 50 15.08 -4.21 5.00
C SER A 50 14.66 -5.14 3.85
N LEU A 51 13.64 -4.71 3.11
CA LEU A 51 13.09 -5.42 1.95
C LEU A 51 13.67 -4.89 0.63
N ASN A 52 14.71 -4.05 0.66
CA ASN A 52 15.35 -3.45 -0.52
C ASN A 52 14.34 -2.81 -1.48
N LEU A 53 13.23 -2.26 -0.95
CA LEU A 53 12.21 -1.65 -1.80
C LEU A 53 12.68 -0.31 -2.36
N ASP A 54 13.71 0.30 -1.76
CA ASP A 54 14.43 1.46 -2.28
C ASP A 54 15.17 1.19 -3.60
N GLU A 55 15.42 -0.08 -3.95
CA GLU A 55 16.03 -0.47 -5.23
C GLU A 55 15.00 -0.54 -6.39
N ILE A 56 13.71 -0.44 -6.11
CA ILE A 56 12.65 -0.44 -7.14
C ILE A 56 12.75 0.87 -7.94
N LYS A 57 12.54 0.82 -9.26
CA LYS A 57 12.62 2.03 -10.08
C LYS A 57 11.45 2.98 -9.77
N ASN A 58 11.63 4.28 -10.05
CA ASN A 58 10.68 5.34 -9.67
C ASN A 58 9.23 5.13 -10.14
N LYS A 59 9.02 4.37 -11.21
CA LYS A 59 7.72 3.88 -11.68
C LYS A 59 7.91 2.46 -12.18
N GLU A 60 7.63 1.47 -11.33
CA GLU A 60 7.74 0.06 -11.68
C GLU A 60 6.43 -0.65 -11.37
N GLU A 61 5.89 -1.35 -12.36
CA GLU A 61 4.76 -2.23 -12.15
C GLU A 61 5.29 -3.59 -11.69
N ILE A 62 4.96 -3.95 -10.46
CA ILE A 62 5.31 -5.24 -9.87
C ILE A 62 4.09 -6.13 -10.03
N GLN A 63 3.98 -6.71 -11.23
CA GLN A 63 2.97 -7.70 -11.53
C GLN A 63 3.43 -9.07 -11.05
N ASP A 64 2.58 -9.73 -10.27
CA ASP A 64 2.54 -11.17 -10.23
C ASP A 64 1.65 -11.61 -11.41
N SER A 65 2.18 -12.39 -12.34
CA SER A 65 1.59 -12.59 -13.66
C SER A 65 0.45 -13.61 -13.65
N CYS A 66 -0.81 -13.17 -13.77
CA CYS A 66 -1.93 -14.05 -14.10
C CYS A 66 -2.91 -13.38 -15.09
N PHE A 67 -3.28 -14.13 -16.14
CA PHE A 67 -4.20 -13.72 -17.20
C PHE A 67 -5.69 -13.93 -16.84
N MET A 68 -5.99 -14.38 -15.62
CA MET A 68 -7.33 -14.79 -15.21
C MET A 68 -7.78 -13.93 -14.02
N MET A 69 -8.70 -13.00 -14.31
CA MET A 69 -9.34 -11.99 -13.46
C MET A 69 -8.58 -10.68 -13.24
N PRO A 70 -9.27 -9.52 -13.27
CA PRO A 70 -8.68 -8.23 -12.94
C PRO A 70 -8.27 -8.20 -11.47
N THR A 71 -6.96 -8.19 -11.20
CA THR A 71 -6.42 -7.98 -9.86
C THR A 71 -6.26 -6.48 -9.65
N MET A 72 -6.96 -5.93 -8.65
CA MET A 72 -6.89 -4.51 -8.35
C MET A 72 -5.50 -4.17 -7.81
N PRO A 73 -4.72 -3.28 -8.47
CA PRO A 73 -3.38 -2.97 -8.02
C PRO A 73 -3.41 -2.12 -6.74
N ILE A 74 -2.64 -2.53 -5.75
CA ILE A 74 -2.29 -1.69 -4.60
C ILE A 74 -1.13 -0.79 -5.04
N THR A 75 -1.35 0.51 -5.04
CA THR A 75 -0.28 1.48 -5.36
C THR A 75 0.41 1.92 -4.08
N VAL A 76 1.72 1.73 -4.01
CA VAL A 76 2.55 2.27 -2.93
C VAL A 76 3.37 3.43 -3.48
N LYS A 77 3.18 4.61 -2.88
CA LYS A 77 3.95 5.81 -3.20
C LYS A 77 4.88 6.12 -2.03
N VAL A 78 6.17 6.21 -2.31
CA VAL A 78 7.19 6.59 -1.33
C VAL A 78 7.82 7.90 -1.75
N ILE A 79 7.64 8.92 -0.93
CA ILE A 79 8.19 10.26 -1.11
C ILE A 79 9.28 10.47 -0.07
N SER A 80 10.52 10.53 -0.55
CA SER A 80 11.70 10.88 0.25
C SER A 80 12.25 12.24 -0.21
N LYS A 81 13.21 12.80 0.53
CA LYS A 81 13.87 14.06 0.14
C LYS A 81 14.58 13.98 -1.21
N LEU A 82 15.03 12.78 -1.61
CA LEU A 82 15.90 12.57 -2.77
C LEU A 82 15.20 11.85 -3.92
N ASN A 83 14.09 11.17 -3.65
CA ASN A 83 13.42 10.36 -4.64
C ASN A 83 11.91 10.29 -4.41
N ARG A 84 11.16 10.23 -5.51
CA ARG A 84 9.74 9.86 -5.55
C ARG A 84 9.62 8.55 -6.28
N GLN A 85 9.24 7.52 -5.54
CA GLN A 85 9.06 6.17 -6.05
C GLN A 85 7.58 5.79 -5.98
N GLU A 86 7.11 5.11 -7.01
CA GLU A 86 5.76 4.58 -7.10
C GLU A 86 5.86 3.17 -7.67
N PHE A 87 5.28 2.20 -6.96
CA PHE A 87 5.13 0.85 -7.48
C PHE A 87 3.70 0.36 -7.29
N ASN A 88 3.20 -0.29 -8.33
CA ASN A 88 1.90 -0.95 -8.32
C ASN A 88 2.12 -2.43 -8.07
N TYR A 89 1.45 -2.98 -7.07
CA TYR A 89 1.49 -4.40 -6.74
C TYR A 89 0.12 -5.02 -7.00
N SER A 90 0.10 -6.05 -7.86
CA SER A 90 -1.08 -6.86 -8.12
C SER A 90 -0.80 -8.30 -7.71
N GLU A 91 -1.62 -8.85 -6.82
CA GLU A 91 -1.50 -10.23 -6.33
C GLU A 91 -2.04 -11.22 -7.37
N GLY A 92 -1.26 -12.23 -7.77
CA GLY A 92 -1.63 -13.12 -8.87
C GLY A 92 -0.52 -14.05 -9.34
N CYS A 93 -0.34 -15.17 -8.64
CA CYS A 93 0.53 -16.31 -8.95
C CYS A 93 1.81 -16.07 -9.81
N GLY A 94 2.95 -16.02 -9.11
CA GLY A 94 4.25 -16.51 -9.56
C GLY A 94 4.92 -15.76 -10.72
N SER A 95 5.78 -14.81 -10.40
CA SER A 95 6.67 -14.16 -11.36
C SER A 95 7.57 -15.12 -12.18
N THR A 96 7.75 -14.77 -13.47
CA THR A 96 8.57 -15.47 -14.48
C THR A 96 10.08 -15.49 -14.24
N THR A 97 10.63 -14.65 -13.35
CA THR A 97 12.07 -14.64 -13.02
C THR A 97 12.32 -14.58 -11.52
N LYS A 98 13.44 -15.16 -11.03
CA LYS A 98 13.80 -15.12 -9.60
C LYS A 98 13.87 -13.70 -9.03
N VAL A 99 14.38 -12.74 -9.81
CA VAL A 99 14.50 -11.33 -9.39
C VAL A 99 13.13 -10.68 -9.26
N LYS A 100 12.26 -10.80 -10.26
CA LYS A 100 10.89 -10.27 -10.20
C LYS A 100 10.07 -10.95 -9.10
N LYS A 101 10.31 -12.24 -8.84
CA LYS A 101 9.65 -13.01 -7.79
C LYS A 101 10.02 -12.47 -6.42
N ARG A 102 11.30 -12.25 -6.17
CA ARG A 102 11.79 -11.64 -4.92
C ARG A 102 11.21 -10.24 -4.71
N LYS A 103 11.15 -9.40 -5.75
CA LYS A 103 10.53 -8.07 -5.66
C LYS A 103 9.04 -8.15 -5.31
N ALA A 104 8.30 -9.07 -5.93
CA ALA A 104 6.89 -9.30 -5.64
C ALA A 104 6.67 -9.83 -4.21
N GLU A 105 7.48 -10.78 -3.76
CA GLU A 105 7.45 -11.31 -2.38
C GLU A 105 7.73 -10.20 -1.36
N HIS A 106 8.74 -9.37 -1.60
CA HIS A 106 9.08 -8.25 -0.73
C HIS A 106 7.97 -7.18 -0.71
N ALA A 107 7.40 -6.82 -1.86
CA ALA A 107 6.29 -5.87 -1.94
C ALA A 107 5.05 -6.39 -1.20
N HIS A 108 4.72 -7.68 -1.39
CA HIS A 108 3.65 -8.37 -0.67
C HIS A 108 3.87 -8.32 0.85
N GLU A 109 5.06 -8.72 1.31
CA GLU A 109 5.41 -8.73 2.74
C GLU A 109 5.29 -7.33 3.36
N PHE A 110 5.69 -6.29 2.63
CA PHE A 110 5.57 -4.91 3.07
C PHE A 110 4.11 -4.44 3.18
N ILE A 111 3.29 -4.74 2.18
CA ILE A 111 1.86 -4.40 2.17
C ILE A 111 1.13 -5.12 3.31
N VAL A 112 1.38 -6.42 3.50
CA VAL A 112 0.82 -7.20 4.60
C VAL A 112 1.24 -6.61 5.95
N PHE A 113 2.49 -6.20 6.09
CA PHE A 113 2.99 -5.56 7.30
C PHE A 113 2.27 -4.24 7.61
N ILE A 114 2.12 -3.35 6.61
CA ILE A 114 1.38 -2.09 6.76
C ILE A 114 -0.08 -2.39 7.13
N ASN A 115 -0.74 -3.28 6.41
CA ASN A 115 -2.14 -3.64 6.66
C ASN A 115 -2.34 -4.20 8.07
N ARG A 116 -1.38 -4.96 8.61
CA ARG A 116 -1.42 -5.43 10.00
C ARG A 116 -1.36 -4.27 11.00
N ILE A 117 -0.53 -3.25 10.76
CA ILE A 117 -0.48 -2.05 11.61
C ILE A 117 -1.78 -1.25 11.48
N LEU A 118 -2.29 -1.04 10.27
CA LEU A 118 -3.53 -0.30 10.05
C LEU A 118 -4.72 -1.00 10.69
N ASN A 119 -4.81 -2.32 10.55
CA ASN A 119 -5.85 -3.12 11.18
C ASN A 119 -5.72 -3.18 12.71
N SER A 120 -4.63 -2.75 13.34
CA SER A 120 -4.56 -2.64 14.81
C SER A 120 -5.19 -1.34 15.33
N LYS A 121 -5.51 -0.38 14.45
CA LYS A 121 -6.11 0.91 14.80
C LYS A 121 -7.62 0.80 14.86
N ALA A 122 -8.20 1.08 16.02
CA ALA A 122 -9.65 1.02 16.22
C ALA A 122 -10.39 1.98 15.28
N GLU A 123 -9.82 3.16 15.04
CA GLU A 123 -10.37 4.19 14.14
C GLU A 123 -10.48 3.69 12.70
N ILE A 124 -9.55 2.83 12.27
CA ILE A 124 -9.58 2.23 10.93
C ILE A 124 -10.60 1.10 10.88
N GLN A 125 -10.62 0.21 11.89
CA GLN A 125 -11.54 -0.93 11.91
C GLN A 125 -13.02 -0.50 11.86
N ILE A 126 -13.39 0.55 12.60
CA ILE A 126 -14.77 1.01 12.73
C ILE A 126 -15.27 1.70 11.44
N ASN A 127 -14.37 2.32 10.68
CA ASN A 127 -14.74 3.17 9.53
C ASN A 127 -14.52 2.50 8.16
N LYS A 128 -14.19 1.21 8.11
CA LYS A 128 -14.02 0.45 6.85
C LYS A 128 -15.36 0.12 6.19
N ILE A 129 -16.08 1.13 5.72
CA ILE A 129 -17.30 0.96 4.93
C ILE A 129 -17.22 1.94 3.75
N SER A 130 -16.78 1.46 2.59
CA SER A 130 -16.92 2.14 1.29
C SER A 130 -18.15 1.58 0.54
N ASP A 131 -18.81 2.43 -0.25
CA ASP A 131 -19.93 2.05 -1.15
C ASP A 131 -19.45 1.73 -2.58
N ILE A 132 -18.14 1.78 -2.83
CA ILE A 132 -17.54 1.35 -4.08
C ILE A 132 -17.63 -0.17 -4.13
N PHE A 133 -18.65 -0.67 -4.84
CA PHE A 133 -18.78 -2.08 -5.19
C PHE A 133 -17.80 -2.43 -6.31
N TYR A 134 -17.09 -3.54 -6.11
CA TYR A 134 -16.27 -4.18 -7.13
C TYR A 134 -17.20 -4.80 -8.19
N LEU A 135 -17.23 -4.24 -9.40
CA LEU A 135 -17.86 -4.84 -10.59
C LEU A 135 -16.89 -5.79 -11.30
#